data_AF-A0A7R9SZQ1-F1
#
_entry.id   AF-A0A7R9SZQ1-F1
#
_cell.length_a   1.000
_cell.length_b   1.000
_cell.length_c   1.000
_cell.angle_alpha   90.00
_cell.angle_beta   90.00
_cell.angle_gamma   90.00
#
_symmetry.space_group_name_H-M   'P 1'
#
loop_
_entity.id
_entity.type
_entity.pdbx_description
1 polymer ?
#
loop_
_entity_poly.entity_id
_entity_poly.type
_entity_poly.pdbx_seq_one_letter_code
_entity_poly.pdbx_strand_id
1 'polypeptide(L)'
;FESLLVERDAELAYHLCEIGVTALTIAFPWIVTAFSGYLEVNEVLLLWDRVIGYEDIGLMTVVVLAVGIFHFRRDDLLRCETSAEVREMLEDISDVLVVPLLQLCLFTA
;
A
#
# COMPACT_ATOMS: atom_id res chain seq x y z
N PHE A 1 5.34 -4.47 7.67
CA PHE A 1 5.29 -3.74 6.39
C PHE A 1 6.48 -4.11 5.52
N GLU A 2 7.72 -3.69 5.84
CA GLU A 2 8.89 -3.93 4.97
C GLU A 2 9.09 -5.40 4.61
N SER A 3 9.01 -6.32 5.57
CA SER A 3 9.11 -7.76 5.30
C SER A 3 8.02 -8.25 4.33
N LEU A 4 6.80 -7.71 4.43
CA LEU A 4 5.69 -8.06 3.55
C LEU A 4 5.88 -7.47 2.15
N LEU A 5 6.46 -6.26 2.04
CA LEU A 5 6.81 -5.66 0.76
C LEU A 5 7.91 -6.47 0.06
N VAL A 6 8.95 -6.88 0.78
CA VAL A 6 10.02 -7.74 0.24
C VAL A 6 9.47 -9.11 -0.17
N GLU A 7 8.58 -9.71 0.62
CA GLU A 7 7.94 -10.99 0.29
C GLU A 7 7.08 -10.89 -0.97
N ARG A 8 6.40 -9.75 -1.17
CA ARG A 8 5.52 -9.53 -2.33
C ARG A 8 6.27 -9.08 -3.58
N ASP A 9 7.24 -8.20 -3.44
CA ASP A 9 7.97 -7.58 -4.54
C ASP A 9 9.35 -7.12 -4.09
N ALA A 10 10.29 -8.07 -4.01
CA ALA A 10 11.65 -7.79 -3.59
C ALA A 10 12.34 -6.78 -4.54
N GLU A 11 12.08 -6.86 -5.84
CA GLU A 11 12.64 -5.95 -6.85
C GLU A 11 12.26 -4.50 -6.55
N LEU A 12 10.97 -4.23 -6.35
CA LEU A 12 10.49 -2.91 -5.97
C LEU A 12 11.09 -2.45 -4.63
N ALA A 13 11.13 -3.33 -3.62
CA ALA A 13 11.68 -2.99 -2.32
C ALA A 13 13.16 -2.57 -2.39
N TYR A 14 13.96 -3.29 -3.18
CA TYR A 14 15.37 -2.95 -3.39
C TYR A 14 15.53 -1.65 -4.17
N HIS A 15 14.78 -1.47 -5.27
CA HIS A 15 14.81 -0.22 -6.06
C HIS A 15 14.55 1.00 -5.20
N LEU A 16 13.49 0.96 -4.37
CA LEU A 16 13.17 2.05 -3.45
C LEU A 16 14.31 2.34 -2.46
N CYS A 17 14.97 1.29 -1.96
CA CYS A 17 16.13 1.46 -1.08
C CYS A 17 17.33 2.10 -1.81
N GLU A 18 17.60 1.73 -3.06
CA GLU A 18 18.70 2.29 -3.86
C GLU A 18 18.55 3.78 -4.12
N ILE A 19 17.32 4.24 -4.38
CA ILE A 19 17.00 5.67 -4.54
C ILE A 19 16.81 6.41 -3.20
N GLY A 20 17.07 5.75 -2.07
CA GLY A 20 17.04 6.34 -0.73
C GLY A 20 15.64 6.54 -0.14
N VAL A 21 14.63 5.82 -0.63
CA VAL A 21 13.25 5.86 -0.13
C VAL A 21 13.03 4.74 0.89
N THR A 22 12.67 5.11 2.12
CA THR A 22 12.08 4.17 3.08
C THR A 22 10.59 4.07 2.83
N ALA A 23 10.12 2.99 2.19
CA ALA A 23 8.72 2.80 1.79
C ALA A 23 7.74 2.98 2.98
N LEU A 24 8.10 2.48 4.17
CA LEU A 24 7.29 2.69 5.38
C LEU A 24 7.06 4.18 5.70
N THR A 25 7.99 5.09 5.42
CA THR A 25 7.79 6.52 5.72
C THR A 25 6.68 7.16 4.89
N ILE A 26 6.39 6.60 3.71
CA ILE A 26 5.29 7.03 2.84
C ILE A 26 3.99 6.33 3.26
N ALA A 27 4.05 5.03 3.56
CA ALA A 27 2.88 4.25 3.94
C ALA A 27 2.39 4.52 5.38
N PHE A 28 3.25 5.00 6.26
CA PHE A 28 2.96 5.13 7.69
C PHE A 28 1.74 6.02 7.99
N PRO A 29 1.60 7.22 7.39
CA PRO A 29 0.38 8.03 7.53
C PRO A 29 -0.88 7.29 7.10
N TRP A 30 -0.83 6.51 6.01
CA TRP A 30 -1.97 5.71 5.55
C TRP A 30 -2.35 4.65 6.58
N ILE A 31 -1.36 3.93 7.11
CA ILE A 31 -1.58 2.83 8.06
C ILE A 31 -2.16 3.36 9.36
N VAL A 32 -1.59 4.42 9.93
CA VAL A 32 -2.05 4.97 11.22
C VAL A 32 -3.43 5.61 11.12
N THR A 33 -3.79 6.18 9.97
CA THR A 33 -5.12 6.75 9.72
C THR A 33 -6.12 5.75 9.17
N ALA A 34 -5.72 4.48 8.97
CA ALA A 34 -6.48 3.49 8.23
C ALA A 34 -7.05 4.05 6.91
N PHE A 35 -6.20 4.79 6.17
CA PHE A 35 -6.49 5.44 4.90
C PHE A 35 -7.54 6.56 4.93
N SER A 36 -8.00 6.96 6.11
CA SER A 36 -8.90 8.11 6.25
C SER A 36 -8.24 9.39 5.72
N GLY A 37 -8.91 10.06 4.78
CA GLY A 37 -8.41 11.29 4.13
C GLY A 37 -7.50 11.04 2.92
N TYR A 38 -7.21 9.77 2.59
CA TYR A 38 -6.48 9.39 1.37
C TYR A 38 -7.36 8.64 0.38
N LEU A 39 -8.34 7.87 0.88
CA LEU A 39 -9.32 7.17 0.06
C LEU A 39 -10.70 7.82 0.16
N GLU A 40 -11.53 7.55 -0.85
CA GLU A 40 -12.95 7.88 -0.82
C GLU A 40 -13.66 7.24 0.38
N VAL A 41 -14.64 7.95 0.95
CA VAL A 41 -15.32 7.51 2.19
C VAL A 41 -15.90 6.10 2.05
N ASN A 42 -16.45 5.78 0.89
CA ASN A 42 -17.00 4.43 0.63
C ASN A 42 -15.91 3.35 0.67
N GLU A 43 -14.74 3.61 0.11
CA GLU A 43 -13.61 2.67 0.12
C GLU A 43 -13.02 2.50 1.52
N VAL A 44 -12.97 3.58 2.31
CA VAL A 44 -12.59 3.52 3.73
C VAL A 44 -13.57 2.64 4.52
N LEU A 45 -14.88 2.78 4.31
CA LEU A 45 -15.86 1.94 4.98
C LEU A 45 -15.72 0.46 4.58
N LEU A 46 -15.48 0.18 3.30
CA LEU A 46 -15.21 -1.18 2.84
C LEU A 46 -13.94 -1.75 3.49
N LEU A 47 -12.89 -0.95 3.67
CA LEU A 47 -11.71 -1.38 4.43
C LEU A 47 -12.09 -1.75 5.86
N TRP A 48 -12.84 -0.88 6.56
CA TRP A 48 -13.26 -1.11 7.94
C TRP A 48 -14.16 -2.32 8.11
N ASP A 49 -15.03 -2.63 7.17
CA ASP A 49 -15.84 -3.86 7.18
C ASP A 49 -14.94 -5.11 7.25
N ARG A 50 -13.78 -5.09 6.58
CA ARG A 50 -12.82 -6.20 6.61
C ARG A 50 -11.97 -6.17 7.88
N VAL A 51 -11.50 -5.00 8.29
CA VAL A 51 -10.72 -4.85 9.54
C VAL A 51 -11.52 -5.38 10.73
N ILE A 52 -12.80 -5.05 10.82
CA ILE A 52 -13.68 -5.52 11.91
C ILE A 52 -14.07 -6.99 11.70
N GLY A 53 -14.32 -7.41 10.45
CA GLY A 53 -14.68 -8.78 10.14
C GLY A 53 -13.56 -9.80 10.38
N TYR A 54 -12.29 -9.37 10.32
CA TYR A 54 -11.13 -10.19 10.64
C TYR A 54 -10.67 -9.93 12.08
N GLU A 55 -11.25 -10.64 13.05
CA GLU A 55 -11.04 -10.41 14.49
C GLU A 55 -9.56 -10.26 14.89
N ASP A 56 -8.72 -11.26 14.61
CA ASP A 56 -7.32 -11.28 15.08
C ASP A 56 -6.32 -10.61 14.10
N ILE A 57 -6.68 -10.48 12.83
CA ILE A 57 -5.77 -10.04 11.76
C ILE A 57 -6.22 -8.74 11.07
N GLY A 58 -7.27 -8.08 11.56
CA GLY A 58 -7.85 -6.90 10.93
C GLY A 58 -6.86 -5.76 10.71
N LEU A 59 -6.00 -5.49 11.70
CA LEU A 59 -4.92 -4.51 11.55
C LEU A 59 -3.94 -4.88 10.42
N MET A 60 -3.72 -6.17 10.18
CA MET A 60 -2.87 -6.64 9.09
C MET A 60 -3.49 -6.32 7.72
N THR A 61 -4.82 -6.28 7.59
CA THR A 61 -5.52 -5.91 6.35
C THR A 61 -5.13 -4.51 5.87
N VAL A 62 -4.96 -3.56 6.79
CA VAL A 62 -4.50 -2.19 6.46
C VAL A 62 -3.08 -2.21 5.91
N VAL A 63 -2.20 -3.01 6.51
CA VAL A 63 -0.80 -3.16 6.07
C VAL A 63 -0.72 -3.86 4.72
N VAL A 64 -1.55 -4.87 4.48
CA VAL A 64 -1.68 -5.58 3.20
C VAL A 64 -2.14 -4.62 2.11
N LEU A 65 -3.15 -3.78 2.38
CA LEU A 65 -3.60 -2.77 1.43
C LEU A 65 -2.47 -1.80 1.06
N ALA A 66 -1.72 -1.31 2.06
CA ALA A 66 -0.60 -0.42 1.81
C ALA A 66 0.47 -1.07 0.91
N VAL A 67 0.89 -2.31 1.21
CA VAL A 67 1.82 -3.05 0.34
C VAL A 67 1.21 -3.28 -1.06
N GLY A 68 -0.08 -3.56 -1.11
CA GLY A 68 -0.82 -3.72 -2.35
C GLY A 68 -0.75 -2.50 -3.26
N ILE A 69 -0.87 -1.29 -2.71
CA ILE A 69 -0.78 -0.05 -3.49
C ILE A 69 0.61 0.11 -4.12
N PHE A 70 1.66 -0.18 -3.35
CA PHE A 70 3.04 -0.17 -3.88
C PHE A 70 3.21 -1.17 -5.02
N HIS A 71 2.76 -2.41 -4.82
CA HIS A 71 2.87 -3.44 -5.84
C HIS A 71 2.00 -3.14 -7.08
N PHE A 72 0.80 -2.59 -6.88
CA PHE A 72 -0.10 -2.21 -7.97
C PHE A 72 0.50 -1.13 -8.88
N ARG A 73 1.26 -0.18 -8.29
CA ARG A 73 1.97 0.87 -9.03
C ARG A 73 3.43 0.51 -9.36
N ARG A 74 3.81 -0.78 -9.30
CA ARG A 74 5.22 -1.21 -9.44
C ARG A 74 5.88 -0.72 -10.73
N ASP A 75 5.19 -0.80 -11.87
CA ASP A 75 5.78 -0.49 -13.17
C ASP A 75 6.16 0.99 -13.29
N ASP A 76 5.41 1.87 -12.62
CA ASP A 76 5.69 3.30 -12.59
C ASP A 76 6.73 3.63 -11.51
N LEU A 77 6.67 2.97 -10.34
CA LEU A 77 7.64 3.16 -9.26
C LEU A 77 9.05 2.69 -9.64
N LEU A 78 9.18 1.61 -10.41
CA LEU A 78 10.46 1.12 -10.94
C LEU A 78 11.06 2.06 -11.99
N ARG A 79 10.26 2.97 -12.57
CA ARG A 79 10.75 4.00 -13.50
C ARG A 79 11.17 5.28 -12.78
N CYS A 80 10.78 5.47 -11.53
CA CYS A 80 11.22 6.63 -10.75
C CYS A 80 12.72 6.51 -10.43
N GLU A 81 13.46 7.59 -10.65
CA GLU A 81 14.89 7.68 -10.36
C GLU A 81 15.16 8.44 -9.05
N THR A 82 14.16 9.17 -8.54
CA THR A 82 14.31 9.99 -7.33
C THR A 82 13.22 9.75 -6.28
N SER A 83 13.55 10.06 -5.03
CA SER A 83 12.60 9.98 -3.91
C SER A 83 11.43 10.96 -4.02
N ALA A 84 11.60 12.07 -4.76
CA ALA A 84 10.54 13.03 -5.02
C ALA A 84 9.49 12.47 -5.98
N GLU A 85 9.92 11.84 -7.08
CA GLU A 85 9.03 11.21 -8.06
C GLU A 85 8.20 10.09 -7.43
N VAL A 86 8.81 9.26 -6.58
CA VAL A 86 8.07 8.22 -5.85
C VAL A 86 7.00 8.82 -4.94
N ARG A 87 7.31 9.92 -4.26
CA ARG A 87 6.35 10.58 -3.37
C ARG A 87 5.20 11.20 -4.15
N GLU A 88 5.49 11.86 -5.27
CA GLU A 88 4.48 12.42 -6.17
C GLU A 88 3.58 11.32 -6.74
N MET A 89 4.18 10.22 -7.20
CA MET A 89 3.46 9.06 -7.72
C MET A 89 2.54 8.41 -6.68
N LEU A 90 2.82 8.56 -5.39
CA LEU A 90 2.04 7.99 -4.29
C LEU A 90 1.25 9.05 -3.51
N GLU A 91 1.22 10.30 -3.94
CA GLU A 91 0.53 11.38 -3.23
C GLU A 91 -1.00 11.22 -3.34
N ASP A 92 -1.49 10.91 -4.53
CA ASP A 92 -2.90 10.64 -4.79
C ASP A 92 -3.15 9.15 -5.00
N ILE A 93 -3.87 8.55 -4.04
CA ILE A 93 -4.31 7.16 -4.07
C ILE A 93 -5.84 7.04 -4.02
N SER A 94 -6.56 8.13 -4.27
CA SER A 94 -8.03 8.19 -4.15
C SER A 94 -8.76 7.28 -5.11
N ASP A 95 -8.11 6.88 -6.21
CA ASP A 95 -8.60 5.97 -7.24
C ASP A 95 -8.51 4.48 -6.86
N VAL A 96 -7.89 4.16 -5.71
CA VAL A 96 -7.70 2.78 -5.25
C VAL A 96 -9.03 2.15 -4.85
N LEU A 97 -9.38 1.05 -5.53
CA LEU A 97 -10.48 0.18 -5.14
C LEU A 97 -9.98 -0.85 -4.12
N VAL A 98 -10.43 -0.71 -2.88
CA VAL A 98 -9.94 -1.49 -1.72
C VAL A 98 -10.22 -2.97 -1.88
N VAL A 99 -11.46 -3.34 -2.23
CA VAL A 99 -11.85 -4.75 -2.29
C VAL A 99 -11.11 -5.50 -3.40
N PRO A 100 -11.06 -5.02 -4.66
CA PRO A 100 -10.28 -5.66 -5.71
C PRO A 100 -8.79 -5.77 -5.37
N LEU A 101 -8.20 -4.71 -4.81
CA LEU A 101 -6.78 -4.70 -4.49
C LEU A 101 -6.44 -5.67 -3.36
N LEU A 102 -7.24 -5.71 -2.29
CA LEU A 102 -7.07 -6.71 -1.23
C LEU A 102 -7.22 -8.14 -1.75
N GLN A 103 -8.17 -8.40 -2.65
CA GLN A 103 -8.35 -9.72 -3.25
C GLN A 103 -7.12 -10.13 -4.08
N LEU A 104 -6.55 -9.19 -4.85
CA LEU A 104 -5.32 -9.41 -5.58
C LEU A 104 -4.17 -9.75 -4.61
N CYS A 105 -4.02 -9.00 -3.53
CA CYS A 105 -2.94 -9.22 -2.57
C CYS A 105 -3.08 -10.49 -1.73
N LEU A 106 -4.29 -11.03 -1.54
CA LEU A 106 -4.54 -12.18 -0.67
C LEU A 106 -4.70 -13.49 -1.43
N PHE A 107 -5.24 -13.46 -2.65
CA PHE A 107 -5.67 -14.67 -3.36
C PHE A 107 -4.94 -14.92 -4.69
N THR A 108 -4.26 -13.94 -5.26
CA THR A 108 -3.35 -14.14 -6.40
C THR A 108 -1.92 -14.00 -5.92
N ALA A 109 -1.30 -15.13 -5.61
CA ALA A 109 0.12 -15.28 -5.30
C ALA A 109 0.80 -16.10 -6.40
#